data_AF-A0A0G4G9J4-F1
#
_entry.id   AF-A0A0G4G9J4-F1
#
_cell.length_a   1.000
_cell.length_b   1.000
_cell.length_c   1.000
_cell.angle_alpha   90.00
_cell.angle_beta   90.00
_cell.angle_gamma   90.00
#
_symmetry.space_group_name_H-M   'P 1'
#
loop_
_entity.id
_entity.type
_entity.pdbx_description
1 polymer ?
#
loop_
_entity_poly.entity_id
_entity_poly.type
_entity_poly.pdbx_seq_one_letter_code
_entity_poly.pdbx_strand_id
1 'polypeptide(L)'
;MGASSSVLAVDSGSLTSLSSAGPSSPLAFASSTLRANRRVVLVAVKIDGSALKYADPALQGDRDVVMTAVQKNGIALAYAASPLRADRDLVLAAVSSNGFALQHAAASLVDDREIVLAAVGQTHASKRQKESKEVALAAVRKAGGLLQHAGKALKDDVDVVKAAVENDGQALQFASTRVQGLKDVVLVAVKESPCALQYASATLRDDSETVLSALTAPERGYGGALEYAGPNVRQDRQVVKAAVESLGEALKYASPGLQGDEEIALAAVKQSGKALAFAAPAMKGSKSVVMAAIASNPKALKFASDELKADEEVVMAALAASERKNVRPCDHGIVASAVVSQVAV
;
A
#
# COMPACT_ATOMS: atom_id res chain seq x y z
N MET A 1 91.16 0.17 -21.46
CA MET A 1 90.37 0.63 -22.62
C MET A 1 89.09 -0.20 -22.59
N GLY A 2 87.93 0.26 -22.12
CA GLY A 2 87.42 1.63 -22.06
C GLY A 2 86.20 1.71 -22.98
N ALA A 3 85.05 2.08 -22.40
CA ALA A 3 83.80 2.51 -23.04
C ALA A 3 82.94 1.41 -23.72
N SER A 4 81.62 1.46 -23.72
CA SER A 4 80.65 2.30 -23.03
C SER A 4 79.24 1.72 -23.27
N SER A 5 78.38 1.98 -22.30
CA SER A 5 76.93 1.91 -22.31
C SER A 5 76.26 2.46 -23.59
N SER A 6 75.14 1.86 -23.99
CA SER A 6 73.97 2.64 -24.45
C SER A 6 72.68 1.86 -24.27
N VAL A 7 71.99 2.22 -23.18
CA VAL A 7 70.55 2.05 -22.99
C VAL A 7 69.85 2.97 -23.98
N LEU A 8 68.94 2.43 -24.79
CA LEU A 8 67.83 3.16 -25.42
C LEU A 8 66.60 2.23 -25.32
N ALA A 9 65.72 2.45 -24.34
CA ALA A 9 64.64 3.44 -24.36
C ALA A 9 63.55 3.06 -25.37
N VAL A 10 62.47 2.50 -24.82
CA VAL A 10 61.04 2.60 -25.20
C VAL A 10 60.71 3.11 -26.61
N ASP A 11 59.94 2.29 -27.34
CA ASP A 11 58.80 2.83 -28.10
C ASP A 11 57.52 2.04 -27.77
N SER A 12 56.84 2.54 -26.73
CA SER A 12 55.43 2.29 -26.46
C SER A 12 54.62 3.10 -27.48
N GLY A 13 54.46 2.55 -28.68
CA GLY A 13 53.84 3.28 -29.79
C GLY A 13 53.29 2.39 -30.89
N SER A 14 52.19 1.67 -30.62
CA SER A 14 51.06 1.51 -31.56
C SER A 14 49.93 0.66 -30.94
N LEU A 15 49.22 1.24 -29.98
CA LEU A 15 47.87 0.79 -29.58
C LEU A 15 46.83 1.69 -30.24
N THR A 16 46.90 1.81 -31.57
CA THR A 16 45.90 2.55 -32.35
C THR A 16 45.22 1.63 -33.35
N SER A 17 43.92 1.43 -33.07
CA SER A 17 42.85 1.08 -34.02
C SER A 17 42.92 -0.27 -34.75
N LEU A 18 42.59 -1.35 -34.03
CA LEU A 18 41.88 -2.49 -34.65
C LEU A 18 40.36 -2.25 -34.49
N SER A 19 39.87 -1.28 -35.25
CA SER A 19 38.45 -1.17 -35.59
C SER A 19 38.24 -1.82 -36.95
N SER A 20 38.11 -3.13 -36.96
CA SER A 20 37.37 -3.85 -38.01
C SER A 20 36.85 -5.18 -37.43
N ALA A 21 35.54 -5.38 -37.56
CA ALA A 21 34.80 -6.49 -36.99
C ALA A 21 35.25 -7.85 -37.56
N GLY A 22 36.21 -8.49 -36.90
CA GLY A 22 36.49 -9.92 -37.04
C GLY A 22 35.45 -10.77 -36.28
N PRO A 23 35.23 -12.04 -36.66
CA PRO A 23 34.25 -12.89 -35.97
C PRO A 23 34.64 -13.08 -34.50
N SER A 24 33.76 -12.73 -33.57
CA SER A 24 34.01 -12.70 -32.12
C SER A 24 34.30 -14.06 -31.47
N SER A 25 34.14 -15.17 -32.21
CA SER A 25 34.33 -16.53 -31.70
C SER A 25 35.53 -17.22 -32.37
N PRO A 26 36.48 -17.80 -31.61
CA PRO A 26 37.58 -18.60 -32.16
C PRO A 26 37.11 -19.76 -33.06
N LEU A 27 35.87 -20.23 -32.89
CA LEU A 27 35.26 -21.26 -33.72
C LEU A 27 35.16 -20.85 -35.20
N ALA A 28 35.12 -19.56 -35.50
CA ALA A 28 35.05 -19.03 -36.86
C ALA A 28 36.31 -19.31 -37.71
N PHE A 29 37.46 -19.57 -37.06
CA PHE A 29 38.72 -19.90 -37.72
C PHE A 29 39.03 -21.40 -37.71
N ALA A 30 38.23 -22.19 -37.00
CA ALA A 30 38.41 -23.64 -36.93
C ALA A 30 38.11 -24.30 -38.28
N SER A 31 38.76 -25.44 -38.57
CA SER A 31 38.47 -26.26 -39.75
C SER A 31 37.05 -26.82 -39.72
N SER A 32 36.52 -27.23 -40.88
CA SER A 32 35.20 -27.86 -40.98
C SER A 32 35.06 -29.08 -40.07
N THR A 33 36.11 -29.88 -39.94
CA THR A 33 36.15 -31.05 -39.03
C THR A 33 35.96 -30.68 -37.55
N LEU A 34 36.46 -29.51 -37.13
CA LEU A 34 36.31 -29.02 -35.76
C LEU A 34 34.96 -28.33 -35.54
N ARG A 35 34.41 -27.67 -36.55
CA ARG A 35 33.04 -27.11 -36.52
C ARG A 35 31.96 -28.18 -36.52
N ALA A 36 32.27 -29.38 -37.02
CA ALA A 36 31.40 -30.56 -36.94
C ALA A 36 31.62 -31.37 -35.64
N ASN A 37 32.63 -31.04 -34.83
CA ASN A 37 32.88 -31.75 -33.58
C ASN A 37 31.98 -31.21 -32.46
N ARG A 38 30.96 -31.98 -32.09
CA ARG A 38 29.99 -31.64 -31.03
C ARG A 38 30.66 -31.15 -29.75
N ARG A 39 31.75 -31.78 -29.30
CA ARG A 39 32.44 -31.43 -28.05
C ARG A 39 33.06 -30.04 -28.13
N VAL A 40 33.68 -29.72 -29.26
CA VAL A 40 34.32 -28.41 -29.51
C VAL A 40 33.26 -27.32 -29.60
N VAL A 41 32.19 -27.56 -30.36
CA VAL A 41 31.07 -26.61 -30.50
C VAL A 41 30.37 -26.37 -29.17
N LEU A 42 30.13 -27.41 -28.37
CA LEU A 42 29.45 -27.29 -27.08
C LEU A 42 30.27 -26.45 -26.08
N VAL A 43 31.60 -26.58 -26.08
CA VAL A 43 32.48 -25.71 -25.29
C VAL A 43 32.41 -24.26 -25.80
N ALA A 44 32.41 -24.05 -27.12
CA ALA A 44 32.33 -22.72 -27.70
C ALA A 44 31.02 -22.00 -27.36
N VAL A 45 29.86 -22.68 -27.50
CA VAL A 45 28.54 -22.07 -27.21
C VAL A 45 28.30 -21.81 -25.73
N LYS A 46 28.98 -22.55 -24.83
CA LYS A 46 28.96 -22.26 -23.38
C LYS A 46 29.66 -20.94 -23.05
N ILE A 47 30.70 -20.60 -23.80
CA ILE A 47 31.46 -19.35 -23.62
C ILE A 47 30.71 -18.20 -24.29
N ASP A 48 30.32 -18.37 -25.55
CA ASP A 48 29.55 -17.40 -26.34
C ASP A 48 28.46 -18.13 -27.14
N GLY A 49 27.19 -17.92 -26.78
CA GLY A 49 26.06 -18.53 -27.47
C GLY A 49 25.99 -18.19 -28.96
N SER A 50 26.57 -17.07 -29.39
CA SER A 50 26.63 -16.65 -30.80
C SER A 50 27.57 -17.52 -31.64
N ALA A 51 28.44 -18.31 -31.00
CA ALA A 51 29.33 -19.26 -31.67
C ALA A 51 28.57 -20.31 -32.50
N LEU A 52 27.29 -20.55 -32.20
CA LEU A 52 26.42 -21.46 -32.96
C LEU A 52 26.37 -21.12 -34.47
N LYS A 53 26.54 -19.85 -34.83
CA LYS A 53 26.62 -19.39 -36.24
C LYS A 53 27.69 -20.12 -37.06
N TYR A 54 28.78 -20.54 -36.42
CA TYR A 54 29.93 -21.18 -37.07
C TYR A 54 29.90 -22.71 -36.95
N ALA A 55 28.95 -23.28 -36.21
CA ALA A 55 28.80 -24.72 -36.12
C ALA A 55 28.39 -25.32 -37.46
N ASP A 56 28.73 -26.59 -37.68
CA ASP A 56 28.23 -27.35 -38.82
C ASP A 56 26.68 -27.38 -38.81
N PRO A 57 26.00 -27.35 -39.98
CA PRO A 57 24.55 -27.39 -40.06
C PRO A 57 23.91 -28.56 -39.29
N ALA A 58 24.59 -29.71 -39.19
CA ALA A 58 24.10 -30.84 -38.39
C ALA A 58 24.01 -30.50 -36.89
N LEU A 59 24.95 -29.70 -36.37
CA LEU A 59 24.98 -29.24 -34.97
C LEU A 59 24.09 -28.01 -34.73
N GLN A 60 23.79 -27.21 -35.76
CA GLN A 60 22.73 -26.21 -35.71
C GLN A 60 21.33 -26.84 -35.62
N GLY A 61 21.21 -28.13 -35.97
CA GLY A 61 20.02 -28.96 -35.75
C GLY A 61 20.07 -29.83 -34.49
N ASP A 62 21.17 -29.81 -33.72
CA ASP A 62 21.27 -30.55 -32.45
C ASP A 62 20.60 -29.73 -31.34
N ARG A 63 19.45 -30.23 -30.86
CA ARG A 63 18.62 -29.55 -29.86
C ARG A 63 19.40 -29.18 -28.59
N ASP A 64 20.30 -30.05 -28.10
CA ASP A 64 21.04 -29.80 -26.85
C ASP A 64 22.09 -28.70 -27.04
N VAL A 65 22.77 -28.72 -28.19
CA VAL A 65 23.76 -27.69 -28.54
C VAL A 65 23.07 -26.34 -28.70
N VAL A 66 21.94 -26.31 -29.40
CA VAL A 66 21.15 -25.08 -29.59
C VAL A 66 20.55 -24.59 -28.27
N MET A 67 19.98 -25.46 -27.43
CA MET A 67 19.45 -25.08 -26.11
C MET A 67 20.55 -24.46 -25.24
N THR A 68 21.75 -25.06 -25.22
CA THR A 68 22.89 -24.51 -24.49
C THR A 68 23.28 -23.11 -25.00
N ALA A 69 23.29 -22.93 -26.34
CA ALA A 69 23.60 -21.65 -26.97
C ALA A 69 22.56 -20.57 -26.64
N VAL A 70 21.28 -20.94 -26.71
CA VAL A 70 20.12 -20.08 -26.46
C VAL A 70 20.04 -19.63 -24.99
N GLN A 71 20.31 -20.53 -24.04
CA GLN A 71 20.40 -20.18 -22.63
C GLN A 71 21.51 -19.15 -22.37
N LYS A 72 22.62 -19.25 -23.11
CA LYS A 72 23.74 -18.31 -22.99
C LYS A 72 23.46 -16.96 -23.67
N ASN A 73 22.83 -16.96 -24.84
CA ASN A 73 22.41 -15.78 -25.57
C ASN A 73 21.13 -16.10 -26.37
N GLY A 74 19.99 -15.52 -25.98
CA GLY A 74 18.71 -15.77 -26.65
C GLY A 74 18.71 -15.50 -28.17
N ILE A 75 19.58 -14.61 -28.68
CA ILE A 75 19.73 -14.34 -30.11
C ILE A 75 20.33 -15.53 -30.89
N ALA A 76 20.96 -16.49 -30.21
CA ALA A 76 21.50 -17.70 -30.83
C ALA A 76 20.42 -18.53 -31.56
N LEU A 77 19.13 -18.35 -31.20
CA LEU A 77 17.99 -18.93 -31.92
C LEU A 77 18.02 -18.61 -33.43
N ALA A 78 18.56 -17.46 -33.82
CA ALA A 78 18.71 -17.06 -35.22
C ALA A 78 19.53 -18.05 -36.06
N TYR A 79 20.43 -18.80 -35.43
CA TYR A 79 21.34 -19.75 -36.08
C TYR A 79 20.89 -21.20 -35.96
N ALA A 80 19.75 -21.44 -35.29
CA ALA A 80 19.19 -22.77 -35.17
C ALA A 80 18.54 -23.22 -36.49
N ALA A 81 18.58 -24.52 -36.75
CA ALA A 81 17.86 -25.12 -37.88
C ALA A 81 16.35 -24.79 -37.80
N SER A 82 15.70 -24.66 -38.96
CA SER A 82 14.29 -24.27 -39.05
C SER A 82 13.33 -25.08 -38.16
N PRO A 83 13.48 -26.42 -38.01
CA PRO A 83 12.63 -27.19 -37.11
C PRO A 83 12.75 -26.77 -35.64
N LEU A 84 13.96 -26.40 -35.18
CA LEU A 84 14.19 -25.97 -33.80
C LEU A 84 13.70 -24.54 -33.55
N ARG A 85 13.60 -23.70 -34.58
CA ARG A 85 12.94 -22.39 -34.48
C ARG A 85 11.42 -22.48 -34.34
N ALA A 86 10.85 -23.65 -34.59
CA ALA A 86 9.46 -24.00 -34.31
C ALA A 86 9.30 -24.84 -33.03
N ASP A 87 10.39 -25.17 -32.32
CA ASP A 87 10.34 -25.83 -31.01
C ASP A 87 9.93 -24.81 -29.95
N ARG A 88 8.71 -24.98 -29.43
CA ARG A 88 8.10 -24.09 -28.46
C ARG A 88 8.96 -23.86 -27.22
N ASP A 89 9.54 -24.93 -26.66
CA ASP A 89 10.31 -24.84 -25.41
C ASP A 89 11.62 -24.10 -25.63
N LEU A 90 12.24 -24.33 -26.79
CA LEU A 90 13.49 -23.71 -27.18
C LEU A 90 13.28 -22.22 -27.49
N VAL A 91 12.18 -21.86 -28.16
CA VAL A 91 11.79 -20.45 -28.40
C VAL A 91 11.45 -19.75 -27.08
N LEU A 92 10.70 -20.38 -26.18
CA LEU A 92 10.37 -19.80 -24.89
C LEU A 92 11.64 -19.55 -24.06
N ALA A 93 12.59 -20.48 -24.05
CA ALA A 93 13.88 -20.28 -23.38
C ALA A 93 14.68 -19.12 -24.00
N ALA A 94 14.67 -18.99 -25.33
CA ALA A 94 15.34 -17.90 -26.05
C ALA A 94 14.77 -16.53 -25.70
N VAL A 95 13.44 -16.43 -25.76
CA VAL A 95 12.70 -15.22 -25.47
C VAL A 95 12.82 -14.84 -23.99
N SER A 96 12.85 -15.82 -23.09
CA SER A 96 13.07 -15.60 -21.65
C SER A 96 14.48 -15.07 -21.35
N SER A 97 15.49 -15.46 -22.16
CA SER A 97 16.85 -14.94 -22.06
C SER A 97 16.97 -13.53 -22.67
N ASN A 98 16.36 -13.32 -23.85
CA ASN A 98 16.34 -12.04 -24.54
C ASN A 98 15.04 -11.88 -25.35
N GLY A 99 14.21 -10.89 -25.00
CA GLY A 99 12.92 -10.67 -25.66
C GLY A 99 13.01 -10.40 -27.16
N PHE A 100 14.15 -9.92 -27.68
CA PHE A 100 14.38 -9.76 -29.11
C PHE A 100 14.53 -11.08 -29.88
N ALA A 101 14.71 -12.21 -29.19
CA ALA A 101 14.78 -13.53 -29.82
C ALA A 101 13.48 -13.94 -30.54
N LEU A 102 12.34 -13.32 -30.17
CA LEU A 102 11.03 -13.58 -30.78
C LEU A 102 11.04 -13.37 -32.30
N GLN A 103 11.83 -12.42 -32.81
CA GLN A 103 11.94 -12.15 -34.26
C GLN A 103 12.51 -13.32 -35.07
N HIS A 104 13.15 -14.29 -34.40
CA HIS A 104 13.77 -15.45 -35.03
C HIS A 104 12.96 -16.74 -34.86
N ALA A 105 11.84 -16.68 -34.14
CA ALA A 105 10.91 -17.80 -34.02
C ALA A 105 10.20 -18.07 -35.36
N ALA A 106 9.73 -19.31 -35.55
CA ALA A 106 8.85 -19.62 -36.66
C ALA A 106 7.54 -18.82 -36.56
N ALA A 107 6.97 -18.42 -37.70
CA ALA A 107 5.75 -17.60 -37.75
C ALA A 107 4.59 -18.19 -36.94
N SER A 108 4.51 -19.52 -36.83
CA SER A 108 3.51 -20.24 -36.03
C SER A 108 3.58 -19.95 -34.52
N LEU A 109 4.71 -19.44 -34.01
CA LEU A 109 4.95 -19.16 -32.60
C LEU A 109 5.07 -17.66 -32.29
N VAL A 110 5.10 -16.80 -33.31
CA VAL A 110 5.20 -15.33 -33.14
C VAL A 110 3.91 -14.75 -32.53
N ASP A 111 2.77 -15.38 -32.79
CA ASP A 111 1.47 -15.01 -32.22
C ASP A 111 1.11 -15.83 -30.97
N ASP A 112 2.00 -16.72 -30.50
CA ASP A 112 1.76 -17.47 -29.26
C ASP A 112 1.77 -16.50 -28.07
N ARG A 113 0.61 -16.38 -27.43
CA ARG A 113 0.36 -15.45 -26.32
C ARG A 113 1.38 -15.58 -25.19
N GLU A 114 1.79 -16.80 -24.84
CA GLU A 114 2.70 -17.03 -23.73
C GLU A 114 4.12 -16.56 -24.08
N ILE A 115 4.56 -16.85 -25.31
CA ILE A 115 5.87 -16.44 -25.81
C ILE A 115 5.92 -14.91 -25.97
N VAL A 116 4.87 -14.28 -26.50
CA VAL A 116 4.81 -12.82 -26.65
C VAL A 116 4.86 -12.11 -25.29
N LEU A 117 4.14 -12.61 -24.28
CA LEU A 117 4.17 -12.05 -22.93
C LEU A 117 5.55 -12.19 -22.29
N ALA A 118 6.22 -13.33 -22.49
CA ALA A 118 7.60 -13.51 -22.04
C ALA A 118 8.55 -12.50 -22.71
N ALA A 119 8.38 -12.24 -24.01
CA ALA A 119 9.22 -11.28 -24.75
C ALA A 119 9.05 -9.84 -24.23
N VAL A 120 7.81 -9.42 -24.03
CA VAL A 120 7.49 -8.10 -23.48
C VAL A 120 8.09 -7.95 -22.08
N GLY A 121 7.98 -8.99 -21.25
CA GLY A 121 8.54 -9.02 -19.90
C GLY A 121 10.06 -8.87 -19.81
N GLN A 122 10.79 -9.14 -20.90
CA GLN A 122 12.25 -9.04 -21.00
C GLN A 122 12.75 -7.72 -21.60
N THR A 123 11.85 -6.84 -22.05
CA THR A 123 12.23 -5.50 -22.54
C THR A 123 12.87 -4.67 -21.43
N HIS A 124 13.82 -3.79 -21.79
CA HIS A 124 14.47 -2.87 -20.83
C HIS A 124 13.47 -2.02 -20.04
N ALA A 125 12.35 -1.64 -20.67
CA ALA A 125 11.27 -0.92 -20.01
C ALA A 125 10.62 -1.76 -18.89
N SER A 126 10.32 -3.04 -19.15
CA SER A 126 9.72 -3.94 -18.15
C SER A 126 10.70 -4.34 -17.04
N LYS A 127 11.98 -4.53 -17.34
CA LYS A 127 13.02 -4.76 -16.30
C LYS A 127 13.16 -3.55 -15.38
N ARG A 128 13.31 -2.35 -15.96
CA ARG A 128 13.38 -1.10 -15.19
C ARG A 128 12.13 -0.83 -14.37
N GLN A 129 10.95 -1.20 -14.88
CA GLN A 129 9.70 -1.06 -14.15
C GLN A 129 9.59 -2.05 -12.97
N LYS A 130 10.06 -3.29 -13.13
CA LYS A 130 10.14 -4.27 -12.03
C LYS A 130 11.11 -3.83 -10.95
N GLU A 131 12.32 -3.44 -11.33
CA GLU A 131 13.33 -2.89 -10.41
C GLU A 131 12.80 -1.63 -9.71
N SER A 132 12.11 -0.73 -10.43
CA SER A 132 11.49 0.46 -9.85
C SER A 132 10.35 0.12 -8.89
N LYS A 133 9.56 -0.95 -9.14
CA LYS A 133 8.52 -1.43 -8.23
C LYS A 133 9.13 -2.01 -6.96
N GLU A 134 10.19 -2.80 -7.07
CA GLU A 134 10.90 -3.38 -5.92
C GLU A 134 11.54 -2.29 -5.04
N VAL A 135 12.21 -1.30 -5.65
CA VAL A 135 12.75 -0.14 -4.94
C VAL A 135 11.64 0.67 -4.28
N ALA A 136 10.52 0.89 -4.99
CA ALA A 136 9.37 1.59 -4.43
C ALA A 136 8.78 0.84 -3.23
N LEU A 137 8.60 -0.49 -3.31
CA LEU A 137 8.12 -1.32 -2.20
C LEU A 137 9.05 -1.22 -0.99
N ALA A 138 10.37 -1.29 -1.20
CA ALA A 138 11.34 -1.17 -0.13
C ALA A 138 11.33 0.22 0.54
N ALA A 139 11.16 1.28 -0.26
CA ALA A 139 11.09 2.65 0.24
C ALA A 139 9.79 2.91 1.01
N VAL A 140 8.66 2.52 0.44
CA VAL A 140 7.32 2.72 0.97
C VAL A 140 7.10 1.95 2.28
N ARG A 141 7.69 0.75 2.43
CA ARG A 141 7.69 0.01 3.70
C ARG A 141 8.41 0.72 4.85
N LYS A 142 9.38 1.58 4.54
CA LYS A 142 10.12 2.37 5.55
C LYS A 142 9.46 3.71 5.83
N ALA A 143 8.81 4.29 4.83
CA ALA A 143 8.11 5.56 4.94
C ALA A 143 6.94 5.60 3.93
N GLY A 144 5.73 5.27 4.39
CA GLY A 144 4.54 5.20 3.54
C GLY A 144 4.21 6.51 2.79
N GLY A 145 4.49 7.66 3.42
CA GLY A 145 4.31 8.98 2.81
C GLY A 145 5.13 9.23 1.53
N LEU A 146 6.16 8.44 1.24
CA LEU A 146 6.92 8.55 -0.02
C LEU A 146 6.06 8.22 -1.26
N LEU A 147 4.90 7.58 -1.08
CA LEU A 147 3.95 7.34 -2.16
C LEU A 147 3.54 8.63 -2.87
N GLN A 148 3.59 9.80 -2.21
CA GLN A 148 3.29 11.10 -2.83
C GLN A 148 4.18 11.41 -4.04
N HIS A 149 5.44 10.96 -4.02
CA HIS A 149 6.43 11.19 -5.08
C HIS A 149 6.45 10.07 -6.12
N ALA A 150 5.69 9.00 -5.91
CA ALA A 150 5.64 7.89 -6.83
C ALA A 150 4.93 8.27 -8.15
N GLY A 151 5.39 7.66 -9.25
CA GLY A 151 4.75 7.82 -10.55
C GLY A 151 3.32 7.26 -10.56
N LYS A 152 2.49 7.73 -11.51
CA LYS A 152 1.06 7.34 -11.61
C LYS A 152 0.85 5.82 -11.63
N ALA A 153 1.73 5.07 -12.31
CA ALA A 153 1.66 3.61 -12.38
C ALA A 153 1.81 2.94 -11.01
N LEU A 154 2.68 3.47 -10.13
CA LEU A 154 2.90 2.92 -8.79
C LEU A 154 1.78 3.32 -7.82
N LYS A 155 1.20 4.51 -7.99
CA LYS A 155 0.02 4.97 -7.24
C LYS A 155 -1.25 4.18 -7.59
N ASP A 156 -1.26 3.52 -8.74
CA ASP A 156 -2.32 2.62 -9.17
C ASP A 156 -1.99 1.14 -8.86
N ASP A 157 -0.75 0.83 -8.45
CA ASP A 157 -0.35 -0.53 -8.12
C ASP A 157 -0.82 -0.91 -6.71
N VAL A 158 -1.67 -1.93 -6.63
CA VAL A 158 -2.33 -2.35 -5.38
C VAL A 158 -1.30 -2.79 -4.34
N ASP A 159 -0.26 -3.53 -4.73
CA ASP A 159 0.73 -4.05 -3.79
C ASP A 159 1.57 -2.91 -3.19
N VAL A 160 1.96 -1.95 -4.03
CA VAL A 160 2.74 -0.78 -3.60
C VAL A 160 1.92 0.09 -2.66
N VAL A 161 0.67 0.38 -3.02
CA VAL A 161 -0.20 1.19 -2.17
C VAL A 161 -0.52 0.46 -0.87
N LYS A 162 -0.81 -0.85 -0.92
CA LYS A 162 -1.08 -1.65 0.27
C LYS A 162 0.10 -1.63 1.25
N ALA A 163 1.32 -1.84 0.75
CA ALA A 163 2.54 -1.72 1.56
C ALA A 163 2.74 -0.30 2.13
N ALA A 164 2.25 0.75 1.45
CA ALA A 164 2.28 2.12 1.94
C ALA A 164 1.35 2.31 3.13
N VAL A 165 0.10 1.89 2.95
CA VAL A 165 -0.94 2.11 3.96
C VAL A 165 -0.77 1.22 5.19
N GLU A 166 -0.04 0.10 5.08
CA GLU A 166 0.37 -0.71 6.22
C GLU A 166 1.34 0.04 7.17
N ASN A 167 2.13 0.98 6.64
CA ASN A 167 3.07 1.78 7.42
C ASN A 167 2.53 3.17 7.78
N ASP A 168 1.76 3.78 6.88
CA ASP A 168 1.13 5.10 7.04
C ASP A 168 -0.23 5.10 6.33
N GLY A 169 -1.32 4.92 7.07
CA GLY A 169 -2.67 4.85 6.52
C GLY A 169 -3.07 6.13 5.75
N GLN A 170 -2.46 7.29 6.03
CA GLN A 170 -2.71 8.53 5.29
C GLN A 170 -2.15 8.49 3.86
N ALA A 171 -1.27 7.51 3.54
CA ALA A 171 -0.75 7.32 2.20
C ALA A 171 -1.85 7.03 1.16
N LEU A 172 -3.02 6.54 1.61
CA LEU A 172 -4.19 6.29 0.75
C LEU A 172 -4.60 7.54 -0.06
N GLN A 173 -4.34 8.75 0.44
CA GLN A 173 -4.65 10.00 -0.25
C GLN A 173 -3.91 10.15 -1.60
N PHE A 174 -2.75 9.51 -1.74
CA PHE A 174 -1.90 9.59 -2.93
C PHE A 174 -2.18 8.47 -3.93
N ALA A 175 -2.96 7.46 -3.53
CA ALA A 175 -3.37 6.37 -4.39
C ALA A 175 -4.30 6.85 -5.51
N SER A 176 -4.40 6.07 -6.57
CA SER A 176 -5.38 6.34 -7.62
C SER A 176 -6.82 6.20 -7.08
N THR A 177 -7.77 6.86 -7.75
CA THR A 177 -9.20 6.73 -7.43
C THR A 177 -9.70 5.29 -7.50
N ARG A 178 -9.10 4.49 -8.41
CA ARG A 178 -9.38 3.06 -8.52
C ARG A 178 -8.99 2.32 -7.23
N VAL A 179 -7.77 2.55 -6.73
CA VAL A 179 -7.27 1.89 -5.52
C VAL A 179 -7.97 2.40 -4.26
N GLN A 180 -8.35 3.67 -4.21
CA GLN A 180 -9.20 4.24 -3.15
C GLN A 180 -10.60 3.62 -3.08
N GLY A 181 -11.05 2.95 -4.15
CA GLY A 181 -12.29 2.18 -4.18
C GLY A 181 -12.13 0.69 -3.86
N LEU A 182 -10.91 0.22 -3.56
CA LEU A 182 -10.66 -1.18 -3.23
C LEU A 182 -10.80 -1.40 -1.72
N LYS A 183 -11.82 -2.17 -1.33
CA LYS A 183 -12.18 -2.42 0.07
C LYS A 183 -11.02 -3.03 0.87
N ASP A 184 -10.27 -3.95 0.29
CA ASP A 184 -9.13 -4.61 0.95
C ASP A 184 -8.01 -3.63 1.31
N VAL A 185 -7.66 -2.70 0.41
CA VAL A 185 -6.66 -1.67 0.66
C VAL A 185 -7.17 -0.65 1.67
N VAL A 186 -8.41 -0.19 1.52
CA VAL A 186 -9.02 0.78 2.44
C VAL A 186 -9.13 0.21 3.85
N LEU A 187 -9.53 -1.05 4.02
CA LEU A 187 -9.61 -1.68 5.34
C LEU A 187 -8.25 -1.72 6.04
N VAL A 188 -7.17 -1.97 5.30
CA VAL A 188 -5.82 -1.92 5.87
C VAL A 188 -5.46 -0.50 6.29
N ALA A 189 -5.69 0.48 5.42
CA ALA A 189 -5.43 1.89 5.69
C ALA A 189 -6.21 2.41 6.91
N VAL A 190 -7.48 2.04 7.02
CA VAL A 190 -8.39 2.48 8.08
C VAL A 190 -8.04 1.84 9.43
N LYS A 191 -7.59 0.58 9.44
CA LYS A 191 -7.10 -0.09 10.65
C LYS A 191 -5.82 0.55 11.17
N GLU A 192 -4.93 0.99 10.28
CA GLU A 192 -3.72 1.72 10.63
C GLU A 192 -4.06 3.16 11.06
N SER A 193 -4.90 3.87 10.31
CA SER A 193 -5.28 5.26 10.61
C SER A 193 -6.77 5.46 10.28
N PRO A 194 -7.66 5.56 11.28
CA PRO A 194 -9.10 5.72 11.03
C PRO A 194 -9.45 6.95 10.19
N CYS A 195 -8.64 8.02 10.29
CA CYS A 195 -8.81 9.23 9.49
C CYS A 195 -8.58 8.99 7.99
N ALA A 196 -7.91 7.89 7.59
CA ALA A 196 -7.73 7.51 6.20
C ALA A 196 -9.07 7.25 5.49
N LEU A 197 -10.14 6.98 6.25
CA LEU A 197 -11.51 6.83 5.73
C LEU A 197 -11.93 8.03 4.87
N GLN A 198 -11.41 9.23 5.12
CA GLN A 198 -11.71 10.43 4.33
C GLN A 198 -11.31 10.31 2.85
N TYR A 199 -10.31 9.49 2.54
CA TYR A 199 -9.79 9.27 1.18
C TYR A 199 -10.38 8.06 0.49
N ALA A 200 -11.18 7.25 1.20
CA ALA A 200 -11.90 6.14 0.59
C ALA A 200 -12.95 6.65 -0.39
N SER A 201 -13.30 5.83 -1.37
CA SER A 201 -14.40 6.14 -2.29
C SER A 201 -15.71 6.40 -1.55
N ALA A 202 -16.60 7.20 -2.13
CA ALA A 202 -17.91 7.47 -1.55
C ALA A 202 -18.70 6.19 -1.23
N THR A 203 -18.55 5.15 -2.08
CA THR A 203 -19.17 3.84 -1.89
C THR A 203 -18.67 3.13 -0.62
N LEU A 204 -17.37 3.21 -0.32
CA LEU A 204 -16.78 2.57 0.86
C LEU A 204 -16.99 3.38 2.13
N ARG A 205 -17.07 4.72 2.02
CA ARG A 205 -17.45 5.56 3.16
C ARG A 205 -18.89 5.33 3.59
N ASP A 206 -19.73 4.84 2.69
CA ASP A 206 -21.13 4.50 2.94
C ASP A 206 -21.33 2.98 3.20
N ASP A 207 -20.23 2.22 3.36
CA ASP A 207 -20.25 0.81 3.74
C ASP A 207 -20.10 0.67 5.26
N SER A 208 -21.14 0.21 5.95
CA SER A 208 -21.14 0.10 7.42
C SER A 208 -19.98 -0.75 7.95
N GLU A 209 -19.58 -1.83 7.26
CA GLU A 209 -18.46 -2.70 7.69
C GLU A 209 -17.11 -1.96 7.66
N THR A 210 -16.86 -1.20 6.60
CA THR A 210 -15.62 -0.41 6.46
C THR A 210 -15.55 0.68 7.52
N VAL A 211 -16.66 1.38 7.78
CA VAL A 211 -16.71 2.43 8.81
C VAL A 211 -16.62 1.85 10.22
N LEU A 212 -17.30 0.73 10.52
CA LEU A 212 -17.19 0.05 11.81
C LEU A 212 -15.75 -0.35 12.10
N SER A 213 -15.02 -0.85 11.10
CA SER A 213 -13.60 -1.18 11.25
C SER A 213 -12.75 0.02 11.68
N ALA A 214 -13.11 1.24 11.26
CA ALA A 214 -12.46 2.49 11.69
C ALA A 214 -12.78 2.85 13.15
N LEU A 215 -14.02 2.60 13.57
CA LEU A 215 -14.53 2.97 14.90
C LEU A 215 -14.06 1.99 15.98
N THR A 216 -13.99 0.70 15.66
CA THR A 216 -13.73 -0.38 16.63
C THR A 216 -12.31 -0.93 16.55
N ALA A 217 -11.39 -0.29 15.83
CA ALA A 217 -10.01 -0.73 15.76
C ALA A 217 -9.39 -0.77 17.18
N PRO A 218 -8.81 -1.89 17.64
CA PRO A 218 -8.44 -2.09 19.04
C PRO A 218 -7.46 -1.05 19.62
N GLU A 219 -6.52 -0.58 18.80
CA GLU A 219 -5.45 0.33 19.26
C GLU A 219 -5.64 1.77 18.82
N ARG A 220 -6.49 2.00 17.81
CA ARG A 220 -6.59 3.27 17.11
C ARG A 220 -8.01 3.71 16.81
N GLY A 221 -9.02 2.95 17.24
CA GLY A 221 -10.42 3.25 17.00
C GLY A 221 -10.76 4.68 17.38
N TYR A 222 -11.33 5.43 16.43
CA TYR A 222 -11.59 6.85 16.61
C TYR A 222 -13.04 7.15 16.27
N GLY A 223 -13.86 7.44 17.28
CA GLY A 223 -15.27 7.80 17.10
C GLY A 223 -15.50 8.99 16.15
N GLY A 224 -14.49 9.84 15.95
CA GLY A 224 -14.55 10.92 14.97
C GLY A 224 -14.46 10.46 13.50
N ALA A 225 -14.16 9.19 13.22
CA ALA A 225 -14.22 8.64 11.86
C ALA A 225 -15.64 8.73 11.26
N LEU A 226 -16.68 8.83 12.10
CA LEU A 226 -18.05 9.08 11.68
C LEU A 226 -18.20 10.39 10.88
N GLU A 227 -17.30 11.36 11.08
CA GLU A 227 -17.21 12.60 10.28
C GLU A 227 -17.09 12.33 8.78
N TYR A 228 -16.38 11.27 8.42
CA TYR A 228 -16.08 10.94 7.02
C TYR A 228 -17.03 9.90 6.45
N ALA A 229 -17.88 9.29 7.29
CA ALA A 229 -18.86 8.30 6.86
C ALA A 229 -19.90 8.90 5.90
N GLY A 230 -20.45 8.06 5.03
CA GLY A 230 -21.54 8.39 4.13
C GLY A 230 -22.86 8.65 4.87
N PRO A 231 -23.85 9.24 4.18
CA PRO A 231 -25.12 9.62 4.79
C PRO A 231 -25.94 8.43 5.29
N ASN A 232 -25.84 7.25 4.66
CA ASN A 232 -26.58 6.07 5.09
C ASN A 232 -25.97 5.50 6.37
N VAL A 233 -24.64 5.48 6.47
CA VAL A 233 -23.95 5.02 7.69
C VAL A 233 -24.18 5.96 8.88
N ARG A 234 -24.32 7.27 8.65
CA ARG A 234 -24.71 8.23 9.71
C ARG A 234 -26.15 8.09 10.20
N GLN A 235 -26.97 7.34 9.46
CA GLN A 235 -28.32 6.95 9.86
C GLN A 235 -28.37 5.52 10.41
N ASP A 236 -27.26 4.78 10.32
CA ASP A 236 -27.16 3.45 10.88
C ASP A 236 -27.01 3.53 12.40
N ARG A 237 -28.05 3.09 13.09
CA ARG A 237 -28.14 3.11 14.54
C ARG A 237 -26.99 2.37 15.22
N GLN A 238 -26.54 1.23 14.65
CA GLN A 238 -25.48 0.43 15.24
C GLN A 238 -24.12 1.13 15.13
N VAL A 239 -23.83 1.70 13.96
CA VAL A 239 -22.57 2.42 13.71
C VAL A 239 -22.49 3.68 14.56
N VAL A 240 -23.56 4.47 14.60
CA VAL A 240 -23.61 5.69 15.42
C VAL A 240 -23.46 5.37 16.91
N LYS A 241 -24.12 4.31 17.41
CA LYS A 241 -23.97 3.87 18.80
C LYS A 241 -22.52 3.53 19.13
N ALA A 242 -21.85 2.72 18.30
CA ALA A 242 -20.45 2.38 18.49
C ALA A 242 -19.53 3.63 18.46
N ALA A 243 -19.82 4.60 17.59
CA ALA A 243 -19.07 5.84 17.52
C ALA A 243 -19.22 6.70 18.77
N VAL A 244 -20.44 6.85 19.32
CA VAL A 244 -20.68 7.69 20.52
C VAL A 244 -20.17 7.04 21.80
N GLU A 245 -20.14 5.71 21.87
CA GLU A 245 -19.53 4.97 22.99
C GLU A 245 -18.01 5.18 23.04
N SER A 246 -17.36 5.32 21.88
CA SER A 246 -15.95 5.69 21.77
C SER A 246 -15.71 7.19 22.01
N LEU A 247 -16.48 8.06 21.35
CA LEU A 247 -16.38 9.52 21.41
C LEU A 247 -17.77 10.15 21.47
N GLY A 248 -18.22 10.62 22.64
CA GLY A 248 -19.58 11.15 22.82
C GLY A 248 -19.90 12.34 21.91
N GLU A 249 -18.89 13.15 21.57
CA GLU A 249 -19.04 14.27 20.63
C GLU A 249 -19.28 13.82 19.17
N ALA A 250 -19.11 12.53 18.84
CA ALA A 250 -19.45 11.98 17.53
C ALA A 250 -20.94 12.10 17.21
N LEU A 251 -21.80 12.32 18.22
CA LEU A 251 -23.24 12.58 18.05
C LEU A 251 -23.51 13.73 17.06
N LYS A 252 -22.60 14.70 16.94
CA LYS A 252 -22.72 15.82 16.01
C LYS A 252 -22.75 15.40 14.53
N TYR A 253 -22.20 14.23 14.21
CA TYR A 253 -22.16 13.70 12.85
C TYR A 253 -23.33 12.74 12.56
N ALA A 254 -24.07 12.31 13.58
CA ALA A 254 -25.25 11.48 13.39
C ALA A 254 -26.36 12.23 12.66
N SER A 255 -27.26 11.50 12.03
CA SER A 255 -28.45 12.09 11.40
C SER A 255 -29.34 12.79 12.43
N PRO A 256 -30.12 13.81 12.03
CA PRO A 256 -31.02 14.50 12.95
C PRO A 256 -32.00 13.57 13.68
N GLY A 257 -32.42 12.47 13.04
CA GLY A 257 -33.25 11.45 13.67
C GLY A 257 -32.54 10.73 14.82
N LEU A 258 -31.29 10.33 14.63
CA LEU A 258 -30.50 9.65 15.67
C LEU A 258 -29.97 10.61 16.75
N GLN A 259 -29.82 11.90 16.45
CA GLN A 259 -29.56 12.92 17.48
C GLN A 259 -30.73 13.08 18.47
N GLY A 260 -31.92 12.65 18.07
CA GLY A 260 -33.12 12.58 18.92
C GLY A 260 -33.41 11.20 19.51
N ASP A 261 -32.60 10.17 19.20
CA ASP A 261 -32.75 8.84 19.80
C ASP A 261 -32.27 8.88 21.25
N GLU A 262 -33.16 8.56 22.18
CA GLU A 262 -32.88 8.65 23.61
C GLU A 262 -31.75 7.71 24.05
N GLU A 263 -31.66 6.51 23.49
CA GLU A 263 -30.62 5.54 23.86
C GLU A 263 -29.24 6.00 23.39
N ILE A 264 -29.14 6.50 22.15
CA ILE A 264 -27.90 7.05 21.60
C ILE A 264 -27.50 8.32 22.34
N ALA A 265 -28.45 9.23 22.60
CA ALA A 265 -28.19 10.46 23.34
C ALA A 265 -27.69 10.15 24.77
N LEU A 266 -28.32 9.18 25.46
CA LEU A 266 -27.87 8.72 26.77
C LEU A 266 -26.47 8.14 26.74
N ALA A 267 -26.14 7.31 25.75
CA ALA A 267 -24.79 6.76 25.59
C ALA A 267 -23.76 7.89 25.39
N ALA A 268 -24.06 8.85 24.51
CA ALA A 268 -23.19 9.96 24.19
C ALA A 268 -22.92 10.88 25.40
N VAL A 269 -23.98 11.25 26.16
CA VAL A 269 -23.84 12.15 27.32
C VAL A 269 -23.19 11.47 28.53
N LYS A 270 -23.36 10.15 28.68
CA LYS A 270 -22.64 9.37 29.69
C LYS A 270 -21.13 9.36 29.40
N GLN A 271 -20.75 9.19 28.13
CA GLN A 271 -19.36 9.24 27.69
C GLN A 271 -18.77 10.65 27.87
N SER A 272 -19.46 11.69 27.36
CA SER A 272 -19.06 13.09 27.50
C SER A 272 -20.29 13.98 27.64
N GLY A 273 -20.48 14.58 28.81
CA GLY A 273 -21.62 15.49 29.03
C GLY A 273 -21.67 16.70 28.07
N LYS A 274 -20.56 17.05 27.39
CA LYS A 274 -20.58 18.07 26.32
C LYS A 274 -21.37 17.64 25.09
N ALA A 275 -21.57 16.33 24.88
CA ALA A 275 -22.33 15.78 23.77
C ALA A 275 -23.77 16.28 23.73
N LEU A 276 -24.33 16.70 24.87
CA LEU A 276 -25.67 17.31 24.96
C LEU A 276 -25.81 18.53 24.03
N ALA A 277 -24.71 19.24 23.73
CA ALA A 277 -24.71 20.34 22.76
C ALA A 277 -25.23 19.94 21.38
N PHE A 278 -24.97 18.69 20.98
CA PHE A 278 -25.27 18.15 19.66
C PHE A 278 -26.55 17.30 19.61
N ALA A 279 -27.19 17.08 20.76
CA ALA A 279 -28.46 16.37 20.82
C ALA A 279 -29.60 17.24 20.25
N ALA A 280 -30.65 16.58 19.75
CA ALA A 280 -31.84 17.25 19.25
C ALA A 280 -32.54 18.06 20.37
N PRO A 281 -33.33 19.10 20.04
CA PRO A 281 -34.04 19.91 21.04
C PRO A 281 -34.90 19.09 22.01
N ALA A 282 -35.54 18.03 21.52
CA ALA A 282 -36.32 17.11 22.35
C ALA A 282 -35.47 16.44 23.46
N MET A 283 -34.22 16.06 23.16
CA MET A 283 -33.31 15.47 24.13
C MET A 283 -32.73 16.50 25.11
N LYS A 284 -32.58 17.76 24.67
CA LYS A 284 -32.19 18.88 25.54
C LYS A 284 -33.28 19.27 26.54
N GLY A 285 -34.54 18.95 26.26
CA GLY A 285 -35.66 19.07 27.19
C GLY A 285 -35.95 17.80 27.98
N SER A 286 -35.23 16.69 27.72
CA SER A 286 -35.42 15.45 28.46
C SER A 286 -34.67 15.47 29.77
N LYS A 287 -35.40 15.46 30.89
CA LYS A 287 -34.81 15.46 32.24
C LYS A 287 -33.85 14.28 32.46
N SER A 288 -34.18 13.08 31.95
CA SER A 288 -33.32 11.89 32.08
C SER A 288 -31.95 12.10 31.42
N VAL A 289 -31.94 12.58 30.18
CA VAL A 289 -30.74 12.81 29.38
C VAL A 289 -29.91 13.96 29.96
N VAL A 290 -30.55 15.06 30.36
CA VAL A 290 -29.87 16.22 30.94
C VAL A 290 -29.23 15.88 32.29
N MET A 291 -29.92 15.14 33.16
CA MET A 291 -29.35 14.69 34.42
C MET A 291 -28.13 13.78 34.23
N ALA A 292 -28.19 12.87 33.24
CA ALA A 292 -27.04 12.04 32.89
C ALA A 292 -25.86 12.88 32.35
N ALA A 293 -26.14 13.90 31.52
CA ALA A 293 -25.13 14.81 31.00
C ALA A 293 -24.46 15.63 32.10
N ILE A 294 -25.24 16.13 33.07
CA ILE A 294 -24.75 16.89 34.23
C ILE A 294 -23.87 16.01 35.12
N ALA A 295 -24.27 14.76 35.36
CA ALA A 295 -23.47 13.80 36.12
C ALA A 295 -22.09 13.58 35.48
N SER A 296 -22.04 13.48 34.14
CA SER A 296 -20.78 13.37 33.38
C SER A 296 -19.99 14.69 33.34
N ASN A 297 -20.65 15.82 33.11
CA ASN A 297 -20.05 17.15 33.10
C ASN A 297 -21.05 18.21 33.58
N PRO A 298 -20.87 18.81 34.78
CA PRO A 298 -21.81 19.79 35.33
C PRO A 298 -22.04 21.01 34.43
N LYS A 299 -21.01 21.40 33.66
CA LYS A 299 -21.11 22.51 32.69
C LYS A 299 -22.01 22.19 31.49
N ALA A 300 -22.51 20.95 31.36
CA ALA A 300 -23.46 20.56 30.34
C ALA A 300 -24.83 21.23 30.50
N LEU A 301 -25.19 21.68 31.71
CA LEU A 301 -26.44 22.40 31.99
C LEU A 301 -26.69 23.57 31.03
N LYS A 302 -25.63 24.24 30.57
CA LYS A 302 -25.74 25.35 29.60
C LYS A 302 -26.41 24.96 28.27
N PHE A 303 -26.41 23.68 27.93
CA PHE A 303 -26.99 23.14 26.70
C PHE A 303 -28.42 22.60 26.86
N ALA A 304 -28.94 22.53 28.09
CA ALA A 304 -30.31 22.10 28.35
C ALA A 304 -31.35 23.11 27.81
N SER A 305 -32.62 22.71 27.75
CA SER A 305 -33.72 23.63 27.48
C SER A 305 -33.83 24.68 28.59
N ASP A 306 -34.41 25.84 28.28
CA ASP A 306 -34.56 26.92 29.27
C ASP A 306 -35.49 26.52 30.43
N GLU A 307 -36.45 25.63 30.16
CA GLU A 307 -37.30 25.00 31.17
C GLU A 307 -36.47 24.21 32.21
N LEU A 308 -35.55 23.35 31.75
CA LEU A 308 -34.70 22.57 32.65
C LEU A 308 -33.58 23.38 33.31
N LYS A 309 -33.21 24.53 32.74
CA LYS A 309 -32.31 25.48 33.41
C LYS A 309 -32.99 26.20 34.58
N ALA A 310 -34.32 26.31 34.56
CA ALA A 310 -35.13 26.88 35.63
C ALA A 310 -35.62 25.83 36.64
N ASP A 311 -35.51 24.53 36.33
CA ASP A 311 -35.87 23.43 37.23
C ASP A 311 -34.87 23.36 38.40
N GLU A 312 -35.39 23.55 39.61
CA GLU A 312 -34.61 23.59 40.85
C GLU A 312 -33.85 22.27 41.08
N GLU A 313 -34.45 21.13 40.82
CA GLU A 313 -33.83 19.81 41.02
C GLU A 313 -32.63 19.62 40.09
N VAL A 314 -32.76 20.05 38.83
CA VAL A 314 -31.71 19.97 37.82
C VAL A 314 -30.55 20.91 38.15
N VAL A 315 -30.85 22.14 38.58
CA VAL A 315 -29.82 23.11 38.99
C VAL A 315 -29.08 22.65 40.23
N MET A 316 -29.79 22.15 41.25
CA MET A 316 -29.19 21.60 42.47
C MET A 316 -28.31 20.39 42.17
N ALA A 317 -28.72 19.51 41.26
CA ALA A 317 -27.91 18.40 40.81
C ALA A 317 -26.61 18.86 40.12
N ALA A 318 -26.66 19.92 39.31
CA ALA A 318 -25.47 20.48 38.66
C ALA A 318 -24.50 21.12 39.65
N LEU A 319 -25.00 21.85 40.65
CA LEU A 319 -24.19 22.43 41.72
C LEU A 319 -23.50 21.32 42.53
N ALA A 320 -24.26 20.33 43.00
CA ALA A 320 -23.73 19.20 43.75
C ALA A 320 -22.67 18.40 42.95
N ALA A 321 -22.88 18.20 41.65
CA ALA A 321 -21.92 17.54 40.79
C ALA A 321 -20.65 18.38 40.52
N SER A 322 -20.76 19.71 40.54
CA SER A 322 -19.61 20.62 40.40
C SER A 322 -18.73 20.66 41.65
N GLU A 323 -19.33 20.58 42.84
CA GLU A 323 -18.61 20.50 44.10
C GLU A 323 -17.82 19.19 44.21
N ARG A 324 -18.44 18.05 43.89
CA ARG A 324 -17.78 16.73 43.91
C ARG A 324 -16.53 16.64 43.03
N LYS A 325 -16.47 17.39 41.93
CA LYS A 325 -15.28 17.44 41.05
C LYS A 325 -14.20 18.41 41.50
N ASN A 326 -14.52 19.36 42.36
CA ASN A 326 -13.58 20.34 42.91
C ASN A 326 -12.95 19.92 44.24
N VAL A 327 -13.50 18.91 44.94
CA VAL A 327 -12.89 18.34 46.15
C VAL A 327 -11.60 17.61 45.77
N ARG A 328 -10.46 18.10 46.26
CA ARG A 328 -9.15 17.44 46.09
C ARG A 328 -9.15 16.10 46.84
N PRO A 329 -8.46 15.06 46.33
CA PRO A 329 -8.44 13.74 46.97
C PRO A 329 -7.91 13.70 48.42
N CYS A 330 -7.26 14.78 48.89
CA CYS A 330 -6.56 14.80 50.18
C CYS A 330 -7.42 15.19 51.39
N ASP A 331 -8.66 15.68 51.23
CA ASP A 331 -9.48 16.18 52.34
C ASP A 331 -10.56 15.19 52.83
N HIS A 332 -10.29 13.89 52.77
CA HIS A 332 -11.18 12.85 53.33
C HIS A 332 -11.19 12.79 54.88
N GLY A 333 -10.57 13.75 55.56
CA GLY A 333 -10.45 13.75 57.02
C GLY A 333 -11.48 14.57 57.81
N ILE A 334 -12.15 15.59 57.21
CA ILE A 334 -12.87 16.58 58.05
C ILE A 334 -14.28 16.97 57.57
N VAL A 335 -14.64 16.83 56.28
CA VAL A 335 -15.90 17.45 55.79
C VAL A 335 -17.17 16.57 55.81
N ALA A 336 -17.11 15.34 56.33
CA ALA A 336 -18.29 14.44 56.34
C ALA A 336 -19.38 14.76 57.39
N SER A 337 -19.27 15.83 58.19
CA SER A 337 -20.22 16.05 59.31
C SER A 337 -21.02 17.37 59.30
N ALA A 338 -20.82 18.30 58.37
CA ALA A 338 -21.35 19.67 58.58
C ALA A 338 -22.57 20.10 57.74
N VAL A 339 -22.98 19.40 56.68
CA VAL A 339 -23.98 19.96 55.73
C VAL A 339 -25.36 19.29 55.78
N VAL A 340 -25.58 18.26 56.62
CA VAL A 340 -26.89 17.58 56.69
C VAL A 340 -27.79 18.09 57.83
N SER A 341 -27.37 19.08 58.64
CA SER A 341 -28.12 19.45 59.86
C SER A 341 -28.73 20.86 59.91
N GLN A 342 -28.97 21.54 58.78
CA GLN A 342 -29.69 22.83 58.77
C GLN A 342 -30.84 22.88 57.77
N VAL A 343 -31.75 21.91 57.81
CA VAL A 343 -33.16 22.09 57.40
C VAL A 343 -34.03 21.17 58.28
N ALA A 344 -34.10 21.47 59.58
CA ALA A 344 -35.13 20.96 60.48
C ALA A 344 -34.99 21.66 61.84
N VAL A 345 -35.57 22.86 61.98
CA VAL A 345 -36.41 23.35 63.10
C VAL A 345 -37.03 24.66 62.61
#